data_AF-A0A263DY09-F1
#
_entry.id   AF-A0A263DY09-F1
#
_cell.length_a   1.000
_cell.length_b   1.000
_cell.length_c   1.000
_cell.angle_alpha   90.00
_cell.angle_beta   90.00
_cell.angle_gamma   90.00
#
_symmetry.space_group_name_H-M   'P 1'
#
loop_
_entity.id
_entity.type
_entity.pdbx_description
1 polymer ?
#
loop_
_entity_poly.entity_id
_entity_poly.type
_entity_poly.pdbx_seq_one_letter_code
_entity_poly.pdbx_strand_id
1 'polypeptide(L)'
;MVTAGRDLDEEKRANAKKIDLQESEIREFRVAHRLRTIWLLASLAIVGLLGWATLIGIWRSYPLPFSYIGLIAGLASTLLAARAVLGKRPGLHRLEYDLLVYRSDQVSLAAQSASNATAALRIYRVNSEEVILDYRRSATRSRRVHNFFQAVILAGSVVVTSLTSAGLNAEWSRWTAASIAALVSISAAFTGYFKFRERSFNQQQTADAIEKEYKAVELRIEKYDDDNEDLVLKRYAAKVEELKEEQRKKELQLEQSSQPEGKA
;
A
#
# COMPACT_ATOMS: atom_id res chain seq x y z
N MET A 1 10.55 37.29 -26.95
CA MET A 1 9.44 36.39 -26.58
C MET A 1 9.63 34.95 -27.07
N VAL A 2 10.09 34.71 -28.30
CA VAL A 2 10.33 33.34 -28.83
C VAL A 2 11.48 32.60 -28.13
N THR A 3 12.51 33.31 -27.66
CA THR A 3 13.65 32.74 -26.91
C THR A 3 13.26 32.27 -25.50
N ALA A 4 12.51 33.09 -24.75
CA ALA A 4 12.05 32.74 -23.40
C ALA A 4 11.11 31.50 -23.37
N GLY A 5 10.31 31.29 -24.42
CA GLY A 5 9.47 30.10 -24.55
C GLY A 5 10.28 28.82 -24.82
N ARG A 6 11.39 28.92 -25.58
CA ARG A 6 12.28 27.80 -25.86
C ARG A 6 13.05 27.34 -24.61
N ASP A 7 13.54 28.28 -23.81
CA ASP A 7 14.28 27.97 -22.58
C ASP A 7 13.40 27.25 -21.54
N LEU A 8 12.15 27.69 -21.38
CA LEU A 8 11.17 27.03 -20.50
C LEU A 8 10.81 25.61 -20.96
N ASP A 9 10.71 25.38 -22.27
CA ASP A 9 10.42 24.04 -22.81
C ASP A 9 11.61 23.08 -22.65
N GLU A 10 12.85 23.59 -22.73
CA GLU A 10 14.06 22.81 -22.44
C GLU A 10 14.16 22.44 -20.96
N GLU A 11 13.85 23.38 -20.05
CA GLU A 11 13.79 23.09 -18.60
C GLU A 11 12.71 22.07 -18.24
N LYS A 12 11.53 22.15 -18.87
CA LYS A 12 10.46 21.15 -18.70
C LYS A 12 10.90 19.76 -19.14
N ARG A 13 11.58 19.64 -20.29
CA ARG A 13 12.12 18.35 -20.77
C ARG A 13 13.21 17.81 -19.87
N ALA A 14 14.10 18.68 -19.38
CA ALA A 14 15.16 18.29 -18.46
C ALA A 14 14.59 17.79 -17.13
N ASN A 15 13.56 18.45 -16.59
CA ASN A 15 12.91 18.01 -15.35
C ASN A 15 12.14 16.69 -15.54
N ALA A 16 11.39 16.53 -16.64
CA ALA A 16 10.72 15.28 -16.97
C ALA A 16 11.69 14.08 -17.03
N LYS A 17 12.89 14.28 -17.59
CA LYS A 17 13.93 13.25 -17.63
C LYS A 17 14.46 12.89 -16.24
N LYS A 18 14.60 13.86 -15.33
CA LYS A 18 15.01 13.61 -13.93
C LYS A 18 13.96 12.81 -13.16
N ILE A 19 12.68 13.11 -13.38
CA ILE A 19 11.56 12.36 -12.79
C ILE A 19 11.60 10.90 -13.25
N ASP A 20 11.69 10.65 -14.55
CA ASP A 20 11.72 9.29 -15.12
C ASP A 20 12.91 8.47 -14.58
N LEU A 21 14.10 9.08 -14.52
CA LEU A 21 15.28 8.45 -13.92
C LEU A 21 15.06 8.09 -12.44
N GLN A 22 14.54 9.01 -11.63
CA GLN A 22 14.27 8.75 -10.21
C GLN A 22 13.17 7.68 -10.00
N GLU A 23 12.12 7.68 -10.82
CA GLU A 23 11.09 6.65 -10.75
C GLU A 23 11.65 5.26 -11.08
N SER A 24 12.59 5.17 -12.03
CA SER A 24 13.28 3.91 -12.36
C SER A 24 14.13 3.40 -11.18
N GLU A 25 14.91 4.28 -10.55
CA GLU A 25 15.75 3.94 -9.38
C GLU A 25 14.90 3.50 -8.18
N ILE A 26 13.78 4.20 -7.91
CA ILE A 26 12.82 3.83 -6.86
C ILE A 26 12.21 2.46 -7.16
N ARG A 27 11.85 2.18 -8.43
CA ARG A 27 11.29 0.89 -8.82
C ARG A 27 12.29 -0.24 -8.59
N GLU A 28 13.53 -0.09 -9.04
CA GLU A 28 14.60 -1.07 -8.82
C GLU A 28 14.85 -1.31 -7.33
N PHE A 29 14.94 -0.22 -6.55
CA PHE A 29 15.12 -0.30 -5.11
C PHE A 29 13.97 -1.06 -4.43
N ARG A 30 12.72 -0.77 -4.83
CA ARG A 30 11.52 -1.42 -4.27
C ARG A 30 11.46 -2.89 -4.63
N VAL A 31 11.85 -3.29 -5.84
CA VAL A 31 11.94 -4.70 -6.26
C VAL A 31 13.00 -5.44 -5.43
N ALA A 32 14.20 -4.86 -5.31
CA ALA A 32 15.27 -5.44 -4.50
C ALA A 32 14.89 -5.55 -3.02
N HIS A 33 14.20 -4.54 -2.47
CA HIS A 33 13.71 -4.56 -1.10
C HIS A 33 12.66 -5.65 -0.89
N ARG A 34 11.70 -5.79 -1.82
CA ARG A 34 10.69 -6.86 -1.78
C ARG A 34 11.34 -8.24 -1.79
N LEU A 35 12.32 -8.45 -2.67
CA LEU A 35 13.04 -9.73 -2.75
C LEU A 35 13.75 -10.05 -1.42
N ARG A 36 14.38 -9.05 -0.78
CA ARG A 36 15.01 -9.23 0.53
C ARG A 36 14.00 -9.46 1.65
N THR A 37 12.84 -8.80 1.62
CA THR A 37 11.78 -9.08 2.61
C THR A 37 11.18 -10.47 2.43
N ILE A 38 11.04 -10.95 1.19
CA ILE A 38 10.61 -12.33 0.91
C ILE A 38 11.66 -13.31 1.43
N TRP A 39 12.95 -13.04 1.19
CA TRP A 39 14.04 -13.86 1.73
C TRP A 39 14.03 -13.91 3.26
N LEU A 40 13.79 -12.78 3.93
CA LEU A 40 13.67 -12.71 5.38
C LEU A 40 12.45 -13.49 5.91
N LEU A 41 11.29 -13.38 5.26
CA LEU A 41 10.10 -14.15 5.65
C LEU A 41 10.32 -15.65 5.44
N ALA A 42 10.96 -16.05 4.35
CA ALA A 42 11.31 -17.43 4.08
C ALA A 42 12.31 -17.97 5.12
N SER A 43 13.35 -17.21 5.47
CA SER A 43 14.31 -17.62 6.49
C SER A 43 13.67 -17.72 7.87
N LEU A 44 12.78 -16.78 8.22
CA LEU A 44 12.01 -16.80 9.47
C LEU A 44 11.06 -18.00 9.53
N ALA A 45 10.39 -18.32 8.41
CA ALA A 45 9.52 -19.50 8.32
C ALA A 45 10.32 -20.80 8.47
N ILE A 46 11.51 -20.90 7.85
CA ILE A 46 12.41 -22.05 7.98
C ILE A 46 12.90 -22.19 9.43
N VAL A 47 13.33 -21.10 10.07
CA VAL A 47 13.74 -21.10 11.49
C VAL A 47 12.56 -21.49 12.38
N GLY A 48 11.37 -20.97 12.11
CA GLY A 48 10.15 -21.32 12.83
C GLY A 48 9.82 -22.80 12.71
N LEU A 49 9.84 -23.36 11.50
CA LEU A 49 9.59 -24.78 11.24
C LEU A 49 10.67 -25.69 11.84
N LEU A 50 11.94 -25.34 11.72
CA LEU A 50 13.04 -26.12 12.30
C LEU A 50 13.03 -26.06 13.83
N GLY A 51 12.81 -24.87 14.41
CA GLY A 51 12.62 -24.68 15.84
C GLY A 51 11.42 -25.47 16.37
N TRP A 52 10.31 -25.45 15.63
CA TRP A 52 9.12 -26.25 15.92
C TRP A 52 9.40 -27.76 15.87
N ALA A 53 10.10 -28.23 14.84
CA ALA A 53 10.49 -29.64 14.70
C ALA A 53 11.45 -30.11 15.82
N THR A 54 12.31 -29.21 16.31
CA THR A 54 13.15 -29.52 17.49
C THR A 54 12.34 -29.61 18.79
N LEU A 55 11.31 -28.76 18.97
CA LEU A 55 10.43 -28.80 20.15
C LEU A 55 9.54 -30.04 20.21
N ILE A 56 9.03 -30.51 19.07
CA ILE A 56 8.22 -31.75 18.99
C ILE A 56 9.06 -33.00 19.28
N GLY A 57 10.39 -32.89 19.27
CA GLY A 57 11.26 -34.02 19.56
C GLY A 57 11.29 -35.06 18.43
N ILE A 58 10.93 -34.68 17.20
CA ILE A 58 11.10 -35.50 15.97
C ILE A 58 12.56 -35.98 15.85
N TRP A 59 13.49 -35.17 16.36
CA TRP A 59 14.92 -35.44 16.38
C TRP A 59 15.40 -36.31 17.55
N ARG A 60 14.54 -36.74 18.49
CA ARG A 60 14.93 -37.70 19.54
C ARG A 60 15.33 -39.06 18.96
N SER A 61 14.86 -39.40 17.77
CA SER A 61 15.16 -40.68 17.10
C SER A 61 16.44 -40.66 16.26
N TYR A 62 17.07 -39.49 16.02
CA TYR A 62 18.30 -39.36 15.22
C TYR A 62 19.27 -38.32 15.85
N PRO A 63 20.36 -38.74 16.51
CA PRO A 63 21.40 -37.83 17.00
C PRO A 63 22.35 -37.44 15.83
N LEU A 64 23.03 -36.29 15.71
CA LEU A 64 23.10 -35.05 16.48
C LEU A 64 23.86 -33.86 15.80
N PRO A 65 24.19 -33.77 14.49
CA PRO A 65 24.73 -32.50 13.96
C PRO A 65 23.76 -31.69 13.08
N PHE A 66 22.92 -32.34 12.26
CA PHE A 66 22.19 -31.63 11.20
C PHE A 66 21.08 -30.68 11.68
N SER A 67 20.40 -31.00 12.78
CA SER A 67 19.29 -30.18 13.29
C SER A 67 19.76 -28.85 13.88
N TYR A 68 20.78 -28.88 14.74
CA TYR A 68 21.37 -27.68 15.35
C TYR A 68 22.13 -26.84 14.33
N ILE A 69 22.86 -27.47 13.39
CA ILE A 69 23.53 -26.77 12.29
C ILE A 69 22.50 -26.05 11.41
N GLY A 70 21.37 -26.70 11.08
CA GLY A 70 20.29 -26.08 10.32
C GLY A 70 19.64 -24.89 11.04
N LEU A 71 19.45 -24.99 12.36
CA LEU A 71 18.89 -23.91 13.18
C LEU A 71 19.84 -22.71 13.28
N ILE A 72 21.13 -22.96 13.51
CA ILE A 72 22.17 -21.93 13.56
C ILE A 72 22.33 -21.27 12.19
N ALA A 73 22.34 -22.06 11.10
CA ALA A 73 22.39 -21.54 9.74
C ALA A 73 21.14 -20.70 9.40
N GLY A 74 19.95 -21.14 9.83
CA GLY A 74 18.71 -20.39 9.68
C GLY A 74 18.71 -19.07 10.45
N LEU A 75 19.21 -19.06 11.69
CA LEU A 75 19.35 -17.85 12.50
C LEU A 75 20.38 -16.88 11.91
N ALA A 76 21.53 -17.38 11.45
CA ALA A 76 22.54 -16.58 10.77
C ALA A 76 22.01 -15.97 9.47
N SER A 77 21.29 -16.77 8.66
CA SER A 77 20.60 -16.31 7.45
C SER A 77 19.57 -15.22 7.75
N THR A 78 18.79 -15.40 8.83
CA THR A 78 17.77 -14.42 9.26
C THR A 78 18.41 -13.13 9.76
N LEU A 79 19.53 -13.20 10.50
CA LEU A 79 20.28 -12.02 10.96
C LEU A 79 20.89 -11.24 9.78
N LEU A 80 21.48 -11.95 8.80
CA LEU A 80 22.02 -11.34 7.59
C LEU A 80 20.92 -10.69 6.73
N ALA A 81 19.79 -11.37 6.56
CA ALA A 81 18.62 -10.83 5.87
C ALA A 81 18.06 -9.59 6.60
N ALA A 82 17.95 -9.64 7.93
CA ALA A 82 17.45 -8.53 8.74
C ALA A 82 18.35 -7.30 8.63
N ARG A 83 19.68 -7.49 8.70
CA ARG A 83 20.65 -6.42 8.50
C ARG A 83 20.57 -5.82 7.09
N ALA A 84 20.40 -6.65 6.05
CA ALA A 84 20.28 -6.20 4.67
C ALA A 84 18.97 -5.43 4.39
N VAL A 85 17.88 -5.75 5.09
CA VAL A 85 16.59 -5.04 4.99
C VAL A 85 16.63 -3.71 5.76
N LEU A 86 17.19 -3.71 6.97
CA LEU A 86 17.23 -2.52 7.84
C LEU A 86 18.27 -1.49 7.38
N GLY A 87 19.45 -1.93 6.95
CA GLY A 87 20.57 -1.04 6.60
C GLY A 87 20.36 -0.16 5.37
N LYS A 88 19.39 -0.47 4.50
CA LYS A 88 19.11 0.32 3.28
C LYS A 88 17.88 1.21 3.38
N ARG A 89 17.12 1.19 4.48
CA ARG A 89 15.95 2.06 4.69
C ARG A 89 16.22 3.58 4.46
N PRO A 90 17.36 4.17 4.86
CA PRO A 90 17.56 5.61 4.65
C PRO A 90 17.74 6.01 3.17
N GLY A 91 18.07 5.07 2.29
CA GLY A 91 18.24 5.36 0.85
C GLY A 91 16.92 5.65 0.14
N LEU A 92 15.87 4.87 0.43
CA LEU A 92 14.56 5.04 -0.21
C LEU A 92 13.95 6.41 0.09
N HIS A 93 14.07 6.87 1.33
CA HIS A 93 13.49 8.14 1.74
C HIS A 93 14.13 9.34 1.05
N ARG A 94 15.44 9.25 0.73
CA ARG A 94 16.14 10.27 -0.06
C ARG A 94 15.65 10.30 -1.51
N LEU A 95 15.53 9.13 -2.16
CA LEU A 95 14.99 9.06 -3.52
C LEU A 95 13.54 9.56 -3.60
N GLU A 96 12.70 9.20 -2.62
CA GLU A 96 11.32 9.70 -2.54
C GLU A 96 11.27 11.21 -2.31
N TYR A 97 12.16 11.77 -1.48
CA TYR A 97 12.29 13.20 -1.29
C TYR A 97 12.72 13.92 -2.59
N ASP A 98 13.73 13.40 -3.28
CA ASP A 98 14.23 13.99 -4.53
C ASP A 98 13.13 13.95 -5.61
N LEU A 99 12.37 12.86 -5.72
CA LEU A 99 11.21 12.77 -6.61
C LEU A 99 10.15 13.85 -6.28
N LEU A 100 9.87 14.08 -5.00
CA LEU A 100 8.93 15.12 -4.57
C LEU A 100 9.41 16.52 -4.95
N VAL A 101 10.71 16.80 -4.79
CA VAL A 101 11.32 18.08 -5.21
C VAL A 101 11.16 18.27 -6.71
N TYR A 102 11.50 17.27 -7.54
CA TYR A 102 11.37 17.38 -8.99
C TYR A 102 9.92 17.57 -9.46
N ARG A 103 8.97 16.88 -8.83
CA ARG A 103 7.53 17.10 -9.09
C ARG A 103 7.10 18.50 -8.67
N SER A 104 7.60 19.02 -7.55
CA SER A 104 7.31 20.39 -7.12
C SER A 104 7.87 21.42 -8.10
N ASP A 105 9.08 21.20 -8.62
CA ASP A 105 9.68 22.03 -9.67
C ASP A 105 8.87 21.96 -10.96
N GLN A 106 8.30 20.81 -11.29
CA GLN A 106 7.44 20.67 -12.46
C GLN A 106 6.16 21.51 -12.31
N VAL A 107 5.57 21.53 -11.12
CA VAL A 107 4.41 22.36 -10.80
C VAL A 107 4.77 23.85 -10.82
N SER A 108 5.95 24.24 -10.31
CA SER A 108 6.37 25.65 -10.33
C SER A 108 6.67 26.13 -11.75
N LEU A 109 7.30 25.31 -12.60
CA LEU A 109 7.50 25.59 -14.03
C LEU A 109 6.18 25.62 -14.81
N ALA A 110 5.23 24.75 -14.46
CA ALA A 110 3.89 24.78 -15.03
C ALA A 110 3.15 26.07 -14.63
N ALA A 111 3.25 26.48 -13.36
CA ALA A 111 2.66 27.71 -12.83
C ALA A 111 3.26 28.97 -13.45
N GLN A 112 4.58 29.00 -13.68
CA GLN A 112 5.25 30.10 -14.39
C GLN A 112 4.78 30.21 -15.85
N SER A 113 4.41 29.09 -16.48
CA SER A 113 3.77 29.10 -17.81
C SER A 113 2.25 29.30 -17.78
N ALA A 114 1.62 29.27 -16.60
CA ALA A 114 0.18 29.39 -16.43
C ALA A 114 -0.27 30.86 -16.41
N SER A 115 -0.02 31.59 -17.50
CA SER A 115 -0.70 32.86 -17.76
C SER A 115 -2.17 32.66 -18.19
N ASN A 116 -2.63 31.41 -18.34
CA ASN A 116 -3.97 31.04 -18.80
C ASN A 116 -4.65 30.04 -17.84
N ALA A 117 -5.63 30.51 -17.07
CA ALA A 117 -6.40 29.70 -16.11
C ALA A 117 -7.09 28.48 -16.76
N THR A 118 -7.59 28.64 -17.98
CA THR A 118 -8.24 27.56 -18.74
C THR A 118 -7.25 26.43 -19.10
N ALA A 119 -5.98 26.76 -19.37
CA ALA A 119 -4.95 25.76 -19.63
C ALA A 119 -4.64 24.93 -18.37
N ALA A 120 -4.59 25.57 -17.20
CA ALA A 120 -4.42 24.87 -15.93
C ALA A 120 -5.59 23.91 -15.63
N LEU A 121 -6.83 24.33 -15.93
CA LEU A 121 -8.01 23.48 -15.76
C LEU A 121 -8.04 22.30 -16.74
N ARG A 122 -7.58 22.47 -17.98
CA ARG A 122 -7.41 21.36 -18.93
C ARG A 122 -6.37 20.36 -18.42
N ILE A 123 -5.23 20.84 -17.91
CA ILE A 123 -4.20 19.98 -17.30
C ILE A 123 -4.78 19.24 -16.09
N TYR A 124 -5.54 19.93 -15.24
CA TYR A 124 -6.21 19.32 -14.10
C TYR A 124 -7.13 18.18 -14.53
N ARG A 125 -7.91 18.36 -15.59
CA ARG A 125 -8.76 17.30 -16.15
C ARG A 125 -7.93 16.12 -16.65
N VAL A 126 -6.81 16.33 -17.33
CA VAL A 126 -5.96 15.21 -17.78
C VAL A 126 -5.39 14.46 -16.58
N ASN A 127 -4.94 15.19 -15.55
CA ASN A 127 -4.34 14.60 -14.35
C ASN A 127 -5.36 13.87 -13.46
N SER A 128 -6.66 14.15 -13.57
CA SER A 128 -7.67 13.49 -12.74
C SER A 128 -7.83 12.00 -13.08
N GLU A 129 -7.42 11.56 -14.27
CA GLU A 129 -7.34 10.12 -14.60
C GLU A 129 -6.34 9.40 -13.67
N GLU A 130 -5.19 10.02 -13.39
CA GLU A 130 -4.21 9.48 -12.43
C GLU A 130 -4.81 9.41 -11.02
N VAL A 131 -5.58 10.42 -10.62
CA VAL A 131 -6.29 10.44 -9.33
C VAL A 131 -7.29 9.28 -9.21
N ILE A 132 -8.06 8.99 -10.27
CA ILE A 132 -8.98 7.84 -10.30
C ILE A 132 -8.21 6.53 -10.13
N LEU A 133 -7.10 6.38 -10.86
CA LEU A 133 -6.26 5.18 -10.78
C LEU A 133 -5.64 5.01 -9.39
N ASP A 134 -5.23 6.09 -8.74
CA ASP A 134 -4.67 6.05 -7.39
C ASP A 134 -5.69 5.63 -6.34
N TYR A 135 -6.94 6.11 -6.42
CA TYR A 135 -8.01 5.63 -5.56
C TYR A 135 -8.31 4.15 -5.79
N ARG A 136 -8.37 3.68 -7.06
CA ARG A 136 -8.57 2.26 -7.39
C ARG A 136 -7.43 1.37 -6.88
N ARG A 137 -6.18 1.83 -7.00
CA ARG A 137 -5.00 1.13 -6.47
C ARG A 137 -5.07 1.03 -4.94
N SER A 138 -5.46 2.12 -4.28
CA SER A 138 -5.62 2.16 -2.83
C SER A 138 -6.74 1.24 -2.36
N ALA A 139 -7.88 1.24 -3.05
CA ALA A 139 -8.99 0.33 -2.78
C ALA A 139 -8.55 -1.14 -2.93
N THR A 140 -7.87 -1.47 -4.03
CA THR A 140 -7.35 -2.82 -4.29
C THR A 140 -6.35 -3.25 -3.20
N ARG A 141 -5.47 -2.36 -2.75
CA ARG A 141 -4.51 -2.64 -1.68
C ARG A 141 -5.24 -2.96 -0.37
N SER A 142 -6.20 -2.14 0.02
CA SER A 142 -7.02 -2.34 1.22
C SER A 142 -7.79 -3.68 1.16
N ARG A 143 -8.38 -4.01 0.01
CA ARG A 143 -9.05 -5.31 -0.21
C ARG A 143 -8.10 -6.50 -0.11
N ARG A 144 -6.88 -6.40 -0.66
CA ARG A 144 -5.87 -7.48 -0.56
C ARG A 144 -5.49 -7.75 0.90
N VAL A 145 -5.29 -6.69 1.69
CA VAL A 145 -4.96 -6.83 3.12
C VAL A 145 -6.13 -7.47 3.88
N HIS A 146 -7.36 -7.04 3.63
CA HIS A 146 -8.55 -7.66 4.22
C HIS A 146 -8.65 -9.16 3.88
N ASN A 147 -8.53 -9.51 2.59
CA ASN A 147 -8.60 -10.90 2.14
C ASN A 147 -7.48 -11.77 2.75
N PHE A 148 -6.29 -11.21 2.93
CA PHE A 148 -5.18 -11.90 3.58
C PHE A 148 -5.51 -12.26 5.04
N PHE A 149 -5.95 -11.29 5.84
CA PHE A 149 -6.34 -11.56 7.22
C PHE A 149 -7.52 -12.53 7.31
N GLN A 150 -8.50 -12.41 6.42
CA GLN A 150 -9.62 -13.34 6.39
C GLN A 150 -9.18 -14.78 6.08
N ALA A 151 -8.22 -14.96 5.17
CA ALA A 151 -7.64 -16.27 4.89
C ALA A 151 -6.88 -16.84 6.11
N VAL A 152 -6.10 -16.00 6.81
CA VAL A 152 -5.40 -16.40 8.06
C VAL A 152 -6.39 -16.83 9.13
N ILE A 153 -7.47 -16.06 9.34
CA ILE A 153 -8.51 -16.36 10.32
C ILE A 153 -9.19 -17.70 9.99
N LEU A 154 -9.59 -17.90 8.73
CA LEU A 154 -10.28 -19.13 8.30
C LEU A 154 -9.36 -20.35 8.40
N ALA A 155 -8.13 -20.26 7.87
CA ALA A 155 -7.17 -21.35 7.92
C ALA A 155 -6.79 -21.70 9.37
N GLY A 156 -6.48 -20.70 10.19
CA GLY A 156 -6.15 -20.89 11.61
C GLY A 156 -7.31 -21.51 12.39
N SER A 157 -8.56 -21.10 12.13
CA SER A 157 -9.74 -21.68 12.78
C SER A 157 -9.90 -23.16 12.43
N VAL A 158 -9.77 -23.52 11.15
CA VAL A 158 -9.83 -24.92 10.71
C VAL A 158 -8.75 -25.76 11.38
N VAL A 159 -7.52 -25.26 11.45
CA VAL A 159 -6.39 -25.95 12.10
C VAL A 159 -6.67 -26.16 13.60
N VAL A 160 -7.13 -25.13 14.31
CA VAL A 160 -7.50 -25.25 15.73
C VAL A 160 -8.60 -26.29 15.90
N THR A 161 -9.67 -26.23 15.10
CA THR A 161 -10.74 -27.23 15.14
C THR A 161 -10.20 -28.64 14.93
N SER A 162 -9.38 -28.87 13.90
CA SER A 162 -8.79 -30.19 13.63
C SER A 162 -7.90 -30.70 14.77
N LEU A 163 -7.04 -29.84 15.33
CA LEU A 163 -6.16 -30.23 16.44
C LEU A 163 -6.97 -30.59 17.69
N THR A 164 -8.02 -29.82 17.99
CA THR A 164 -8.89 -30.09 19.15
C THR A 164 -9.80 -31.30 18.94
N SER A 165 -10.28 -31.55 17.72
CA SER A 165 -11.18 -32.66 17.42
C SER A 165 -10.48 -34.01 17.27
N ALA A 166 -9.22 -34.01 16.84
CA ALA A 166 -8.45 -35.24 16.65
C ALA A 166 -8.10 -35.97 17.98
N GLY A 167 -8.50 -35.42 19.14
CA GLY A 167 -8.29 -36.07 20.43
C GLY A 167 -6.82 -36.31 20.76
N LEU A 168 -5.91 -35.53 20.14
CA LEU A 168 -4.48 -35.63 20.35
C LEU A 168 -4.18 -35.19 21.79
N ASN A 169 -4.15 -36.14 22.73
CA ASN A 169 -3.94 -35.89 24.16
C ASN A 169 -2.52 -35.44 24.52
N ALA A 170 -1.64 -35.29 23.54
CA ALA A 170 -0.28 -34.85 23.74
C ALA A 170 -0.24 -33.38 24.19
N GLU A 171 0.56 -33.07 25.20
CA GLU A 171 0.64 -31.72 25.80
C GLU A 171 1.01 -30.64 24.77
N TRP A 172 1.84 -30.98 23.79
CA TRP A 172 2.26 -30.06 22.72
C TRP A 172 1.11 -29.61 21.81
N SER A 173 0.15 -30.49 21.50
CA SER A 173 -0.97 -30.15 20.60
C SER A 173 -1.85 -29.06 21.21
N ARG A 174 -2.04 -29.10 22.54
CA ARG A 174 -2.84 -28.12 23.29
C ARG A 174 -2.23 -26.73 23.23
N TRP A 175 -0.93 -26.60 23.51
CA TRP A 175 -0.23 -25.32 23.42
C TRP A 175 -0.14 -24.80 21.99
N THR A 176 -0.04 -25.68 20.99
CA THR A 176 -0.09 -25.31 19.57
C THR A 176 -1.45 -24.72 19.22
N ALA A 177 -2.53 -25.43 19.56
CA ALA A 177 -3.90 -25.00 19.29
C ALA A 177 -4.22 -23.67 19.99
N ALA A 178 -3.81 -23.51 21.25
CA ALA A 178 -3.96 -22.26 22.00
C ALA A 178 -3.21 -21.09 21.33
N SER A 179 -1.98 -21.33 20.86
CA SER A 179 -1.17 -20.30 20.19
C SER A 179 -1.77 -19.86 18.86
N ILE A 180 -2.24 -20.82 18.04
CA ILE A 180 -2.91 -20.52 16.77
C ILE A 180 -4.22 -19.79 17.01
N ALA A 181 -5.01 -20.21 18.01
CA ALA A 181 -6.25 -19.52 18.38
C ALA A 181 -5.99 -18.05 18.79
N ALA A 182 -4.96 -17.80 19.60
CA ALA A 182 -4.57 -16.45 19.96
C ALA A 182 -4.18 -15.59 18.74
N LEU A 183 -3.41 -16.15 17.78
CA LEU A 183 -3.05 -15.47 16.54
C LEU A 183 -4.27 -15.14 15.68
N VAL A 184 -5.25 -16.05 15.60
CA VAL A 184 -6.53 -15.82 14.91
C VAL A 184 -7.30 -14.68 15.57
N SER A 185 -7.39 -14.65 16.90
CA SER A 185 -8.05 -13.57 17.64
C SER A 185 -7.37 -12.21 17.44
N ILE A 186 -6.04 -12.15 17.49
CA ILE A 186 -5.27 -10.92 17.21
C ILE A 186 -5.51 -10.45 15.77
N SER A 187 -5.52 -11.36 14.81
CA SER A 187 -5.78 -11.05 13.39
C SER A 187 -7.19 -10.50 13.18
N ALA A 188 -8.18 -11.06 13.87
CA ALA A 188 -9.56 -10.57 13.85
C ALA A 188 -9.67 -9.16 14.46
N ALA A 189 -9.04 -8.94 15.61
CA ALA A 189 -8.99 -7.62 16.26
C ALA A 189 -8.34 -6.56 15.34
N PHE A 190 -7.21 -6.90 14.71
CA PHE A 190 -6.52 -6.00 13.78
C PHE A 190 -7.39 -5.66 12.56
N THR A 191 -8.06 -6.65 11.99
CA THR A 191 -8.95 -6.45 10.83
C THR A 191 -10.15 -5.57 11.19
N GLY A 192 -10.72 -5.75 12.39
CA GLY A 192 -11.79 -4.92 12.92
C GLY A 192 -11.35 -3.49 13.21
N TYR A 193 -10.17 -3.31 13.81
CA TYR A 193 -9.62 -2.00 14.15
C TYR A 193 -9.37 -1.15 12.90
N PHE A 194 -8.66 -1.67 11.90
CA PHE A 194 -8.25 -0.89 10.73
C PHE A 194 -9.34 -0.76 9.65
N LYS A 195 -10.47 -1.47 9.79
CA LYS A 195 -11.65 -1.38 8.90
C LYS A 195 -11.28 -1.40 7.40
N PHE A 196 -10.36 -2.26 7.01
CA PHE A 196 -9.81 -2.31 5.63
C PHE A 196 -10.88 -2.46 4.55
N ARG A 197 -11.97 -3.17 4.86
CA ARG A 197 -13.12 -3.35 3.96
C ARG A 197 -13.84 -2.03 3.69
N GLU A 198 -14.13 -1.24 4.73
CA GLU A 198 -14.81 0.05 4.61
C GLU A 198 -13.94 1.05 3.83
N ARG A 199 -12.64 1.09 4.15
CA ARG A 199 -11.68 1.94 3.42
C ARG A 199 -11.61 1.57 1.93
N SER A 200 -11.56 0.27 1.62
CA SER A 200 -11.59 -0.20 0.23
C SER A 200 -12.86 0.23 -0.49
N PHE A 201 -14.01 0.11 0.15
CA PHE A 201 -15.30 0.45 -0.45
C PHE A 201 -15.42 1.96 -0.71
N ASN A 202 -15.06 2.78 0.28
CA ASN A 202 -15.11 4.24 0.16
C ASN A 202 -14.18 4.74 -0.96
N GLN A 203 -12.95 4.24 -1.02
CA GLN A 203 -11.99 4.63 -2.07
C GLN A 203 -12.47 4.23 -3.47
N GLN A 204 -13.07 3.05 -3.63
CA GLN A 204 -13.65 2.63 -4.90
C GLN A 204 -14.84 3.51 -5.29
N GLN A 205 -15.74 3.80 -4.34
CA GLN A 205 -16.89 4.68 -4.57
C GLN A 205 -16.46 6.07 -5.01
N THR A 206 -15.42 6.65 -4.39
CA THR A 206 -14.87 7.94 -4.80
C THR A 206 -14.24 7.88 -6.19
N ALA A 207 -13.50 6.81 -6.52
CA ALA A 207 -12.94 6.64 -7.86
C ALA A 207 -14.04 6.59 -8.92
N ASP A 208 -15.10 5.81 -8.68
CA ASP A 208 -16.22 5.64 -9.61
C ASP A 208 -17.01 6.96 -9.75
N ALA A 209 -17.16 7.73 -8.68
CA ALA A 209 -17.79 9.05 -8.72
C ALA A 209 -16.97 10.06 -9.55
N ILE A 210 -15.65 10.13 -9.35
CA ILE A 210 -14.77 11.01 -10.13
C ILE A 210 -14.75 10.58 -11.60
N GLU A 211 -14.73 9.29 -11.89
CA GLU A 211 -14.78 8.76 -13.26
C GLU A 211 -16.10 9.12 -13.96
N LYS A 212 -17.22 9.04 -13.23
CA LYS A 212 -18.53 9.47 -13.76
C LYS A 212 -18.49 10.94 -14.18
N GLU A 213 -17.98 11.82 -13.33
CA GLU A 213 -17.84 13.25 -13.62
C GLU A 213 -16.85 13.51 -14.78
N TYR A 214 -15.76 12.75 -14.84
CA TYR A 214 -14.77 12.81 -15.93
C TYR A 214 -15.40 12.48 -17.29
N LYS A 215 -16.17 11.40 -17.36
CA LYS A 215 -16.91 11.01 -18.58
C LYS A 215 -18.00 12.00 -18.93
N ALA A 216 -18.71 12.55 -17.92
CA ALA A 216 -19.76 13.52 -18.15
C ALA A 216 -19.22 14.84 -18.74
N VAL A 217 -18.05 15.29 -18.28
CA VAL A 217 -17.39 16.49 -18.85
C VAL A 217 -16.87 16.24 -20.26
N GLU A 218 -16.39 15.03 -20.55
CA GLU A 218 -15.90 14.62 -21.86
C GLU A 218 -17.01 14.61 -22.91
N LEU A 219 -18.16 14.05 -22.53
CA LEU A 219 -19.33 13.92 -23.40
C LEU A 219 -20.20 15.19 -23.43
N ARG A 220 -19.88 16.21 -22.62
CA ARG A 220 -20.67 17.44 -22.48
C ARG A 220 -22.15 17.15 -22.15
N ILE A 221 -22.38 16.30 -21.16
CA ILE A 221 -23.73 15.90 -20.75
C ILE A 221 -24.06 16.39 -19.33
N GLU A 222 -25.36 16.37 -19.01
CA GLU A 222 -25.91 16.77 -17.71
C GLU A 222 -25.47 18.19 -17.30
N LYS A 223 -24.64 18.29 -16.26
CA LYS A 223 -24.21 19.56 -15.63
C LYS A 223 -23.12 20.29 -16.44
N TYR A 224 -22.66 19.66 -17.51
CA TYR A 224 -21.57 20.11 -18.38
C TYR A 224 -22.02 20.42 -19.82
N ASP A 225 -23.33 20.43 -20.06
CA ASP A 225 -23.96 20.88 -21.31
C ASP A 225 -23.97 22.41 -21.38
N ASP A 226 -22.81 22.99 -21.63
CA ASP A 226 -22.58 24.44 -21.75
C ASP A 226 -21.47 24.69 -22.77
N ASP A 227 -21.65 25.68 -23.63
CA ASP A 227 -20.70 26.02 -24.69
C ASP A 227 -19.42 26.68 -24.14
N ASN A 228 -19.49 27.27 -22.94
CA ASN A 228 -18.34 27.89 -22.29
C ASN A 228 -17.45 26.85 -21.61
N GLU A 229 -16.38 26.47 -22.29
CA GLU A 229 -15.39 25.51 -21.78
C GLU A 229 -14.76 25.91 -20.44
N ASP A 230 -14.48 27.20 -20.21
CA ASP A 230 -13.87 27.64 -18.95
C ASP A 230 -14.83 27.40 -17.76
N LEU A 231 -16.12 27.65 -17.97
CA LEU A 231 -17.15 27.41 -16.97
C LEU A 231 -17.33 25.92 -16.69
N VAL A 232 -17.36 25.09 -17.74
CA VAL A 232 -17.49 23.63 -17.64
C VAL A 232 -16.31 23.03 -16.88
N LEU A 233 -15.08 23.42 -17.22
CA LEU A 233 -13.90 22.91 -16.54
C LEU A 233 -13.81 23.39 -15.09
N LYS A 234 -14.25 24.62 -14.77
CA LYS A 234 -14.36 25.10 -13.39
C LYS A 234 -15.36 24.28 -12.57
N ARG A 235 -16.55 24.01 -13.12
CA ARG A 235 -17.56 23.16 -12.47
C ARG A 235 -17.02 21.76 -12.20
N TYR A 236 -16.33 21.19 -13.17
CA TYR A 236 -15.69 19.88 -13.05
C TYR A 236 -14.64 19.88 -11.93
N ALA A 237 -13.70 20.83 -11.96
CA ALA A 237 -12.66 20.94 -10.94
C ALA A 237 -13.23 21.11 -9.53
N ALA A 238 -14.25 21.97 -9.37
CA ALA A 238 -14.94 22.15 -8.09
C ALA A 238 -15.58 20.85 -7.59
N LYS A 239 -16.23 20.09 -8.48
CA LYS A 239 -16.88 18.82 -8.11
C LYS A 239 -15.87 17.74 -7.71
N VAL A 240 -14.74 17.65 -8.42
CA VAL A 240 -13.68 16.70 -8.07
C VAL A 240 -13.04 17.04 -6.72
N GLU A 241 -12.80 18.32 -6.42
CA GLU A 241 -12.30 18.73 -5.11
C GLU A 241 -13.31 18.42 -3.98
N GLU A 242 -14.60 18.66 -4.20
CA GLU A 242 -15.66 18.29 -3.25
C GLU A 242 -15.63 16.77 -2.94
N LEU A 243 -15.53 15.92 -3.97
CA LEU A 243 -15.43 14.46 -3.80
C LEU A 243 -14.17 14.04 -3.03
N LYS A 244 -13.04 14.72 -3.25
CA LYS A 244 -11.79 14.48 -2.52
C LYS A 244 -11.91 14.90 -1.06
N GLU A 245 -12.57 16.02 -0.77
CA GLU A 245 -12.82 16.47 0.60
C GLU A 245 -13.77 15.54 1.34
N GLU A 246 -14.85 15.08 0.70
CA GLU A 246 -15.75 14.07 1.27
C GLU A 246 -15.00 12.78 1.61
N GLN A 247 -14.13 12.32 0.70
CA GLN A 247 -13.31 11.14 0.96
C GLN A 247 -12.34 11.36 2.13
N ARG A 248 -11.70 12.54 2.22
CA ARG A 248 -10.83 12.89 3.35
C ARG A 248 -11.60 12.87 4.66
N LYS A 249 -12.83 13.40 4.69
CA LYS A 249 -13.72 13.35 5.87
C LYS A 249 -14.06 11.91 6.25
N LYS A 250 -14.39 11.05 5.28
CA LYS A 250 -14.64 9.62 5.51
C LYS A 250 -13.41 8.92 6.10
N GLU A 251 -12.21 9.22 5.61
CA GLU A 251 -10.97 8.64 6.15
C GLU A 251 -10.70 9.09 7.58
N LEU A 252 -10.89 10.37 7.90
CA LEU A 252 -10.77 10.89 9.27
C LEU A 252 -11.79 10.26 10.23
N GLN A 253 -13.03 10.09 9.79
CA GLN A 253 -14.06 9.41 10.58
C GLN A 253 -13.71 7.95 10.85
N LEU A 254 -13.15 7.26 9.85
CA LEU A 254 -12.67 5.90 10.02
C LEU A 254 -11.56 5.86 11.08
N GLU A 255 -10.57 6.75 10.99
CA GLU A 255 -9.46 6.82 11.95
C GLU A 255 -9.91 7.14 13.38
N GLN A 256 -10.87 8.05 13.54
CA GLN A 256 -11.47 8.34 14.85
C GLN A 256 -12.27 7.14 15.39
N SER A 257 -13.08 6.50 14.55
CA SER A 257 -13.86 5.32 14.96
C SER A 257 -13.00 4.09 15.26
N SER A 258 -11.76 4.06 14.76
CA SER A 258 -10.77 3.04 15.07
C SER A 258 -10.10 3.27 16.41
N GLN A 259 -10.10 4.48 16.98
CA GLN A 259 -9.57 4.68 18.32
C GLN A 259 -10.51 4.02 19.34
N PRO A 260 -9.98 3.17 20.26
CA PRO A 260 -10.82 2.61 21.29
C PRO A 260 -11.36 3.77 22.13
N GLU A 261 -12.68 3.92 22.19
CA GLU A 261 -13.32 4.80 23.15
C GLU A 261 -12.81 4.36 24.54
N GLY A 262 -11.95 5.20 25.13
CA GLY A 262 -11.51 5.04 26.50
C GLY A 262 -12.74 5.18 27.38
N LYS A 263 -13.39 4.06 27.70
CA LYS A 263 -14.31 3.98 28.83
C LYS A 263 -13.46 4.10 30.08
N ALA A 264 -13.49 5.30 30.67
CA ALA A 264 -13.10 5.56 32.05
C ALA A 264 -13.95 4.71 33.01
#